data_AF-A0A848FDB9-F1
#
_entry.id   AF-A0A848FDB9-F1
#
_cell.length_a   1.000
_cell.length_b   1.000
_cell.length_c   1.000
_cell.angle_alpha   90.00
_cell.angle_beta   90.00
_cell.angle_gamma   90.00
#
_symmetry.space_group_name_H-M   'P 1'
#
loop_
_entity.id
_entity.type
_entity.pdbx_description
1 polymer ?
#
loop_
_entity_poly.entity_id
_entity_poly.type
_entity_poly.pdbx_seq_one_letter_code
_entity_poly.pdbx_strand_id
1 'polypeptide(L)'
;MRSSRGHFVKVGGLRWLCVMLPAPVPWAQRVWALPVLTALAPSERYERECGRCHKSLTERARGLLRQIVRWLHERELVLVGPRQLLGAAAAVRAGAAHDVHPAAALDARLYAAAAPMTPGQRGRAAKKRLRLAALAQVLHDPLRCWQRVLAPQWYGMTVRTVDIASGCAV
;
A
#
# COMPACT_ATOMS: atom_id res chain seq x y z
N MET A 1 -35.28 17.08 -2.45
CA MET A 1 -34.24 18.14 -2.57
C MET A 1 -33.18 17.70 -3.57
N ARG A 2 -32.82 18.62 -4.45
CA ARG A 2 -32.06 18.43 -5.71
C ARG A 2 -30.60 18.07 -5.46
N SER A 3 -30.07 17.17 -6.30
CA SER A 3 -28.65 16.92 -6.51
C SER A 3 -27.91 18.24 -6.71
N SER A 4 -27.12 18.65 -5.71
CA SER A 4 -26.16 19.73 -5.89
C SER A 4 -25.07 19.21 -6.81
N ARG A 5 -24.89 19.87 -7.96
CA ARG A 5 -23.73 19.71 -8.83
C ARG A 5 -22.49 19.81 -7.97
N GLY A 6 -21.85 18.66 -7.72
CA GLY A 6 -20.56 18.61 -7.03
C GLY A 6 -19.59 19.48 -7.82
N HIS A 7 -19.26 20.65 -7.28
CA HIS A 7 -18.16 21.46 -7.74
C HIS A 7 -16.89 20.63 -7.52
N PHE A 8 -16.51 19.85 -8.52
CA PHE A 8 -15.25 19.14 -8.54
C PHE A 8 -14.18 20.15 -8.93
N VAL A 9 -13.71 20.91 -7.96
CA VAL A 9 -12.59 21.85 -8.13
C VAL A 9 -11.34 21.00 -8.39
N LYS A 10 -11.04 20.76 -9.68
CA LYS A 10 -9.75 20.18 -10.10
C LYS A 10 -8.71 21.28 -9.99
N VAL A 11 -8.11 21.42 -8.82
CA VAL A 11 -6.88 22.21 -8.70
C VAL A 11 -5.84 21.48 -9.55
N GLY A 12 -5.36 22.12 -10.62
CA GLY A 12 -4.43 21.59 -11.60
C GLY A 12 -3.02 21.40 -11.04
N GLY A 13 -2.87 20.62 -9.97
CA GLY A 13 -1.59 20.25 -9.40
C GLY A 13 -0.94 19.15 -10.23
N LEU A 14 0.32 19.36 -10.64
CA LEU A 14 1.19 18.30 -11.13
C LEU A 14 1.30 17.22 -10.05
N ARG A 15 0.95 15.97 -10.39
CA ARG A 15 1.10 14.84 -9.47
C ARG A 15 2.47 14.22 -9.70
N TRP A 16 3.16 13.90 -8.62
CA TRP A 16 4.44 13.20 -8.65
C TRP A 16 4.30 11.84 -7.97
N LEU A 17 4.98 10.85 -8.53
CA LEU A 17 5.24 9.58 -7.86
C LEU A 17 6.70 9.55 -7.45
N CYS A 18 6.98 9.16 -6.22
CA CYS A 18 8.32 9.03 -5.69
C CYS A 18 8.48 7.67 -5.03
N VAL A 19 9.52 6.93 -5.41
CA VAL A 19 10.02 5.79 -4.66
C VAL A 19 11.12 6.29 -3.75
N MET A 20 10.97 6.01 -2.45
CA MET A 20 11.92 6.42 -1.44
C MET A 20 12.55 5.20 -0.77
N LEU A 21 13.86 5.27 -0.52
CA LEU A 21 14.61 4.26 0.20
C LEU A 21 14.84 4.75 1.65
N PRO A 22 14.38 4.02 2.67
CA PRO A 22 14.72 4.31 4.06
C PRO A 22 16.22 4.06 4.29
N ALA A 23 16.96 5.09 4.67
CA ALA A 23 18.38 4.99 4.96
C ALA A 23 18.73 5.75 6.26
N PRO A 24 19.67 5.23 7.07
CA PRO A 24 20.18 5.98 8.22
C PRO A 24 20.96 7.20 7.75
N VAL A 25 20.65 8.37 8.29
CA VAL A 25 21.37 9.62 8.01
C VAL A 25 22.28 9.94 9.19
N PRO A 26 23.62 9.77 9.07
CA PRO A 26 24.54 9.78 10.21
C PRO A 26 24.48 11.06 11.04
N TRP A 27 24.44 12.22 10.39
CA TRP A 27 24.39 13.52 11.07
C TRP A 27 23.03 13.83 11.70
N ALA A 28 21.95 13.20 11.23
CA ALA A 28 20.62 13.42 11.76
C ALA A 28 20.22 12.37 12.82
N GLN A 29 21.05 11.33 13.02
CA GLN A 29 20.79 10.19 13.91
C GLN A 29 19.40 9.55 13.72
N ARG A 30 18.86 9.63 12.50
CA ARG A 30 17.49 9.18 12.17
C ARG A 30 17.46 8.53 10.80
N VAL A 31 16.49 7.64 10.59
CA VAL A 31 16.20 7.07 9.26
C VAL A 31 15.35 8.05 8.47
N TRP A 32 15.79 8.40 7.27
CA TRP A 32 15.03 9.25 6.35
C TRP A 32 14.65 8.46 5.10
N ALA A 33 13.49 8.79 4.54
CA ALA A 33 13.05 8.26 3.26
C ALA A 33 13.66 9.11 2.14
N LEU A 34 14.78 8.64 1.56
CA LEU A 34 15.49 9.37 0.53
C LEU A 34 14.86 9.09 -0.85
N PRO A 35 14.48 10.12 -1.64
CA PRO A 35 13.93 9.92 -2.97
C PRO A 35 14.99 9.35 -3.91
N VAL A 36 14.78 8.13 -4.40
CA VAL A 36 15.72 7.47 -5.33
C VAL A 36 15.20 7.41 -6.76
N LEU A 37 13.88 7.51 -6.94
CA LEU A 37 13.25 7.49 -8.25
C LEU A 37 11.94 8.28 -8.24
N THR A 38 11.88 9.35 -9.03
CA THR A 38 10.71 10.21 -9.16
C THR A 38 10.20 10.23 -10.59
N ALA A 39 8.88 10.25 -10.76
CA ALA A 39 8.27 10.48 -12.06
C ALA A 39 7.07 11.40 -11.96
N LEU A 40 6.97 12.28 -12.95
CA LEU A 40 5.77 13.07 -13.17
C LEU A 40 4.61 12.16 -13.59
N ALA A 41 3.45 12.40 -13.01
CA ALA A 41 2.18 11.78 -13.37
C ALA A 41 1.20 12.86 -13.84
N PRO A 42 1.33 13.31 -15.09
CA PRO A 42 0.44 14.32 -15.65
C PRO A 42 -1.01 13.81 -15.67
N SER A 43 -1.96 14.75 -15.65
CA SER A 43 -3.38 14.41 -15.77
C SER A 43 -3.69 13.85 -17.15
N GLU A 44 -4.72 13.01 -17.25
CA GLU A 44 -5.20 12.47 -18.52
C GLU A 44 -5.52 13.58 -19.54
N ARG A 45 -6.13 14.68 -19.07
CA ARG A 45 -6.43 15.84 -19.89
C ARG A 45 -5.15 16.43 -20.51
N TYR A 46 -4.14 16.67 -19.69
CA TYR A 46 -2.86 17.22 -20.15
C TYR A 46 -2.19 16.30 -21.18
N GLU A 47 -2.15 14.98 -20.93
CA GLU A 47 -1.54 14.05 -21.88
C GLU A 47 -2.28 14.02 -23.22
N ARG A 48 -3.62 14.08 -23.20
CA ARG A 48 -4.45 14.20 -24.42
C ARG A 48 -4.20 15.50 -25.17
N GLU A 49 -4.14 16.64 -24.47
CA GLU A 49 -3.82 17.94 -25.07
C GLU A 49 -2.43 17.95 -25.70
N CYS A 50 -1.47 17.21 -25.14
CA CYS A 50 -0.13 17.02 -25.72
C CYS A 50 -0.04 15.89 -26.75
N GLY A 51 -1.16 15.25 -27.16
CA GLY A 51 -1.17 14.16 -28.14
C GLY A 51 -0.52 12.85 -27.67
N ARG A 52 -0.41 12.64 -26.35
CA ARG A 52 0.21 11.45 -25.74
C ARG A 52 -0.83 10.49 -25.17
N CYS A 53 -0.54 9.19 -25.24
CA CYS A 53 -1.36 8.18 -24.56
C CYS A 53 -1.25 8.34 -23.04
N HIS A 54 -2.39 8.45 -22.35
CA HIS A 54 -2.42 8.57 -20.91
C HIS A 54 -1.95 7.29 -20.22
N LYS A 55 -1.09 7.43 -19.21
CA LYS A 55 -0.75 6.35 -18.28
C LYS A 55 -1.31 6.66 -16.89
N SER A 56 -2.14 5.75 -16.39
CA SER A 56 -2.66 5.81 -15.03
C SER A 56 -1.54 5.80 -13.99
N LEU A 57 -1.83 6.27 -12.77
CA LEU A 57 -0.86 6.26 -11.66
C LEU A 57 -0.35 4.85 -11.35
N THR A 58 -1.24 3.87 -11.41
CA THR A 58 -0.90 2.47 -11.15
C THR A 58 0.06 1.93 -12.21
N GLU A 59 -0.15 2.27 -13.49
CA GLU A 59 0.76 1.86 -14.57
C GLU A 59 2.14 2.52 -14.46
N ARG A 60 2.17 3.81 -14.12
CA ARG A 60 3.42 4.53 -13.85
C ARG A 60 4.16 3.91 -12.68
N ALA A 61 3.47 3.69 -11.56
CA ALA A 61 4.03 3.02 -10.40
C ALA A 61 4.56 1.62 -10.75
N ARG A 62 3.84 0.84 -11.58
CA ARG A 62 4.29 -0.47 -12.07
C ARG A 62 5.62 -0.35 -12.82
N GLY A 63 5.78 0.71 -13.63
CA GLY A 63 7.02 1.02 -14.33
C GLY A 63 8.18 1.34 -13.38
N LEU A 64 7.94 2.21 -12.38
CA LEU A 64 8.95 2.55 -11.39
C LEU A 64 9.37 1.33 -10.57
N LEU A 65 8.42 0.51 -10.13
CA LEU A 65 8.72 -0.69 -9.35
C LEU A 65 9.51 -1.72 -10.16
N ARG A 66 9.17 -1.94 -11.45
CA ARG A 66 10.00 -2.79 -12.33
C ARG A 66 11.43 -2.30 -12.43
N GLN A 67 11.63 -0.98 -12.48
CA GLN A 67 12.97 -0.40 -12.53
C GLN A 67 13.77 -0.70 -11.25
N ILE A 68 13.14 -0.57 -10.08
CA ILE A 68 13.76 -0.87 -8.79
C ILE A 68 14.09 -2.35 -8.67
N VAL A 69 13.15 -3.24 -9.01
CA VAL A 69 13.39 -4.70 -8.96
C VAL A 69 14.51 -5.11 -9.90
N ARG A 70 14.60 -4.50 -11.07
CA ARG A 70 15.72 -4.74 -11.99
C ARG A 70 17.06 -4.29 -11.41
N TRP A 71 17.10 -3.12 -10.76
CA TRP A 71 18.31 -2.60 -10.13
C TRP A 71 18.76 -3.40 -8.91
N LEU A 72 17.83 -3.98 -8.16
CA LEU A 72 18.08 -4.66 -6.89
C LEU A 72 17.69 -6.14 -6.94
N HIS A 73 17.92 -6.79 -8.08
CA HIS A 73 17.44 -8.16 -8.36
C HIS A 73 17.97 -9.23 -7.41
N GLU A 74 19.15 -9.02 -6.81
CA GLU A 74 19.75 -9.94 -5.83
C GLU A 74 19.30 -9.68 -4.38
N ARG A 75 18.43 -8.68 -4.16
CA ARG A 75 17.99 -8.28 -2.82
C ARG A 75 16.52 -8.59 -2.62
N GLU A 76 16.18 -8.96 -1.38
CA GLU A 76 14.80 -8.99 -0.92
C GLU A 76 14.29 -7.55 -0.76
N LEU A 77 13.07 -7.28 -1.23
CA LEU A 77 12.53 -5.92 -1.34
C LEU A 77 11.17 -5.83 -0.67
N VAL A 78 11.10 -5.14 0.46
CA VAL A 78 9.82 -4.84 1.12
C VAL A 78 9.28 -3.51 0.58
N LEU A 79 8.06 -3.55 0.03
CA LEU A 79 7.41 -2.37 -0.55
C LEU A 79 6.31 -1.87 0.38
N VAL A 80 6.47 -0.64 0.86
CA VAL A 80 5.47 0.02 1.71
C VAL A 80 4.87 1.19 0.94
N GLY A 81 3.54 1.28 0.88
CA GLY A 81 2.90 2.32 0.10
C GLY A 81 1.39 2.45 0.30
N PRO A 82 0.77 3.47 -0.31
CA PRO A 82 -0.66 3.69 -0.19
C PRO A 82 -1.44 2.58 -0.90
N ARG A 83 -2.61 2.22 -0.33
CA ARG A 83 -3.49 1.16 -0.84
C ARG A 83 -3.77 1.25 -2.35
N GLN A 84 -3.91 2.46 -2.88
CA GLN A 84 -4.19 2.71 -4.30
C GLN A 84 -3.09 2.23 -5.26
N LEU A 85 -1.87 2.01 -4.78
CA LEU A 85 -0.74 1.53 -5.58
C LEU A 85 -0.45 0.03 -5.38
N LEU A 86 -1.23 -0.68 -4.54
CA LEU A 86 -1.04 -2.13 -4.31
C LEU A 86 -1.07 -2.95 -5.60
N GLY A 87 -1.97 -2.61 -6.53
CA GLY A 87 -2.07 -3.31 -7.81
C GLY A 87 -0.79 -3.20 -8.65
N ALA A 88 -0.03 -2.10 -8.50
CA ALA A 88 1.26 -1.95 -9.16
C ALA A 88 2.31 -2.90 -8.57
N ALA A 89 2.35 -3.05 -7.25
CA ALA A 89 3.30 -3.93 -6.56
C ALA A 89 2.99 -5.42 -6.79
N ALA A 90 1.70 -5.81 -6.75
CA ALA A 90 1.29 -7.19 -7.03
C ALA A 90 1.73 -7.66 -8.42
N ALA A 91 1.74 -6.78 -9.41
CA ALA A 91 2.14 -7.09 -10.77
C ALA A 91 3.68 -7.19 -10.97
N VAL A 92 4.47 -6.96 -9.91
CA VAL A 92 5.94 -7.06 -9.91
C VAL A 92 6.43 -8.22 -9.04
N ARG A 93 5.56 -8.84 -8.21
CA ARG A 93 5.87 -9.99 -7.33
C ARG A 93 6.37 -11.27 -8.01
N ALA A 94 6.53 -11.31 -9.33
CA ALA A 94 6.85 -12.53 -10.07
C ALA A 94 8.34 -12.97 -10.02
N GLY A 95 9.12 -12.66 -8.98
CA GLY A 95 10.54 -13.09 -8.97
C GLY A 95 11.44 -12.73 -7.78
N ALA A 96 10.99 -11.91 -6.82
CA ALA A 96 11.73 -11.71 -5.57
C ALA A 96 10.71 -11.65 -4.42
N ALA A 97 11.12 -12.01 -3.20
CA ALA A 97 10.27 -11.89 -2.03
C ALA A 97 9.93 -10.39 -1.83
N HIS A 98 8.67 -10.05 -2.10
CA HIS A 98 8.14 -8.72 -1.90
C HIS A 98 6.90 -8.80 -1.02
N ASP A 99 7.06 -8.36 0.21
CA ASP A 99 5.93 -8.06 1.07
C ASP A 99 5.45 -6.63 0.81
N VAL A 100 4.16 -6.54 0.50
CA VAL A 100 3.51 -5.27 0.18
C VAL A 100 2.63 -4.89 1.35
N HIS A 101 3.05 -3.89 2.10
CA HIS A 101 2.29 -3.39 3.25
C HIS A 101 1.52 -2.14 2.82
N PRO A 102 0.18 -2.22 2.67
CA PRO A 102 -0.59 -1.00 2.62
C PRO A 102 -0.50 -0.30 3.97
N ALA A 103 -0.32 1.02 3.98
CA ALA A 103 -0.78 1.83 5.09
C ALA A 103 -2.31 1.66 5.17
N ALA A 104 -2.77 0.68 5.93
CA ALA A 104 -4.18 0.43 6.15
C ALA A 104 -4.70 1.46 7.15
N ALA A 105 -5.81 2.11 6.81
CA ALA A 105 -6.48 2.98 7.75
C ALA A 105 -7.06 2.15 8.90
N LEU A 106 -7.02 2.67 10.13
CA LEU A 106 -7.50 1.99 11.33
C LEU A 106 -8.99 1.63 11.27
N ASP A 107 -9.75 2.28 10.39
CA ASP A 107 -11.18 2.07 10.13
C ASP A 107 -11.45 1.11 8.97
N ALA A 108 -10.42 0.43 8.45
CA ALA A 108 -10.59 -0.54 7.37
C ALA A 108 -11.59 -1.63 7.74
N ARG A 109 -12.57 -1.87 6.84
CA ARG A 109 -13.50 -2.99 6.97
C ARG A 109 -12.78 -4.28 6.59
N LEU A 110 -12.50 -5.10 7.60
CA LEU A 110 -11.84 -6.39 7.44
C LEU A 110 -12.87 -7.49 7.13
N TYR A 111 -12.54 -8.38 6.19
CA TYR A 111 -13.36 -9.54 5.85
C TYR A 111 -12.53 -10.81 5.83
N ALA A 112 -13.14 -11.93 6.18
CA ALA A 112 -12.56 -13.25 5.97
C ALA A 112 -12.46 -13.56 4.47
N ALA A 113 -11.42 -14.31 4.10
CA ALA A 113 -11.27 -14.84 2.76
C ALA A 113 -12.52 -15.66 2.36
N ALA A 114 -12.92 -15.54 1.10
CA ALA A 114 -13.98 -16.38 0.58
C ALA A 114 -13.53 -17.85 0.52
N ALA A 115 -14.45 -18.77 0.82
CA ALA A 115 -14.19 -20.19 0.66
C ALA A 115 -13.95 -20.51 -0.83
N PRO A 116 -13.11 -21.51 -1.15
CA PRO A 116 -12.94 -21.99 -2.51
C PRO A 116 -14.29 -22.37 -3.13
N MET A 117 -14.43 -22.20 -4.45
CA MET A 117 -15.62 -22.66 -5.15
C MET A 117 -15.73 -24.17 -5.08
N THR A 118 -16.93 -24.67 -4.79
CA THR A 118 -17.23 -26.10 -4.90
C THR A 118 -17.45 -26.45 -6.37
N PRO A 119 -17.00 -27.64 -6.86
CA PRO A 119 -17.28 -28.08 -8.21
C PRO A 119 -18.79 -28.05 -8.52
N GLY A 120 -19.18 -27.42 -9.64
CA GLY A 120 -20.58 -27.28 -10.05
C GLY A 120 -21.32 -26.07 -9.47
N GLN A 121 -20.68 -25.27 -8.61
CA GLN A 121 -21.29 -24.03 -8.10
C GLN A 121 -21.51 -23.02 -9.23
N ARG A 122 -22.77 -22.70 -9.52
CA ARG A 122 -23.15 -21.73 -10.56
C ARG A 122 -22.94 -20.31 -10.05
N GLY A 123 -22.35 -19.46 -10.89
CA GLY A 123 -22.16 -18.03 -10.63
C GLY A 123 -20.73 -17.64 -10.26
N ARG A 124 -20.50 -16.34 -10.11
CA ARG A 124 -19.18 -15.77 -9.77
C ARG A 124 -18.83 -16.08 -8.32
N ALA A 125 -17.61 -16.59 -8.09
CA ALA A 125 -17.07 -16.76 -6.74
C ALA A 125 -17.22 -15.48 -5.90
N ALA A 126 -17.72 -15.62 -4.66
CA ALA A 126 -17.66 -14.54 -3.69
C ALA A 126 -16.19 -14.14 -3.46
N LYS A 127 -15.90 -12.84 -3.38
CA LYS A 127 -14.53 -12.34 -3.10
C LYS A 127 -14.27 -12.14 -1.61
N LYS A 128 -15.33 -12.05 -0.81
CA LYS A 128 -15.31 -11.75 0.62
C LYS A 128 -16.38 -12.59 1.28
N ARG A 129 -16.10 -13.09 2.49
CA ARG A 129 -17.05 -13.83 3.30
C ARG A 129 -17.58 -12.94 4.43
N LEU A 130 -17.42 -13.41 5.67
CA LEU A 130 -17.90 -12.74 6.86
C LEU A 130 -17.05 -11.51 7.16
N ARG A 131 -17.71 -10.46 7.65
CA ARG A 131 -17.02 -9.30 8.20
C ARG A 131 -16.33 -9.70 9.50
N LEU A 132 -15.06 -9.34 9.64
CA LEU A 132 -14.29 -9.54 10.86
C LEU A 132 -14.52 -8.36 11.83
N ALA A 133 -14.13 -8.56 13.09
CA ALA A 133 -14.17 -7.50 14.11
C ALA A 133 -13.38 -6.26 13.64
N ALA A 134 -13.85 -5.08 14.02
CA ALA A 134 -13.12 -3.84 13.76
C ALA A 134 -11.83 -3.80 14.59
N LEU A 135 -10.78 -3.13 14.11
CA LEU A 135 -9.50 -3.07 14.84
C LEU A 135 -9.63 -2.49 16.26
N ALA A 136 -10.54 -1.53 16.47
CA ALA A 136 -10.85 -1.01 17.80
C ALA A 136 -11.44 -2.07 18.75
N GLN A 137 -12.24 -3.00 18.22
CA GLN A 137 -12.78 -4.12 19.00
C GLN A 137 -11.69 -5.16 19.30
N VAL A 138 -10.85 -5.48 18.30
CA VAL A 138 -9.69 -6.38 18.48
C VAL A 138 -8.73 -5.86 19.55
N LEU A 139 -8.57 -4.55 19.67
CA LEU A 139 -7.72 -3.93 20.69
C LEU A 139 -8.20 -4.24 22.12
N HIS A 140 -9.50 -4.41 22.32
CA HIS A 140 -10.12 -4.62 23.65
C HIS A 140 -10.52 -6.09 23.88
N ASP A 141 -10.18 -6.99 22.96
CA ASP A 141 -10.51 -8.42 23.08
C ASP A 141 -9.56 -9.09 24.08
N PRO A 142 -10.06 -9.58 25.24
CA PRO A 142 -9.21 -10.21 26.26
C PRO A 142 -8.63 -11.56 25.83
N LEU A 143 -9.23 -12.20 24.82
CA LEU A 143 -8.74 -13.47 24.27
C LEU A 143 -7.64 -13.25 23.23
N ARG A 144 -7.35 -12.00 22.89
CA ARG A 144 -6.34 -11.69 21.88
C ARG A 144 -4.95 -11.95 22.41
N CYS A 145 -4.22 -12.86 21.77
CA CYS A 145 -2.81 -13.08 22.08
C CYS A 145 -1.98 -11.93 21.52
N TRP A 146 -1.40 -11.14 22.42
CA TRP A 146 -0.45 -10.08 22.08
C TRP A 146 0.97 -10.60 22.19
N GLN A 147 1.76 -10.39 21.14
CA GLN A 147 3.19 -10.64 21.15
C GLN A 147 3.93 -9.34 21.43
N ARG A 148 4.71 -9.35 22.50
CA ARG A 148 5.57 -8.23 22.85
C ARG A 148 6.85 -8.24 22.03
N VAL A 149 7.12 -7.15 21.33
CA VAL A 149 8.29 -6.98 20.47
C VAL A 149 9.06 -5.72 20.87
N LEU A 150 10.38 -5.82 20.93
CA LEU A 150 11.26 -4.67 21.10
C LEU A 150 11.53 -4.04 19.73
N ALA A 151 11.13 -2.79 19.56
CA ALA A 151 11.40 -1.98 18.38
C ALA A 151 12.58 -1.05 18.68
N PRO A 152 13.83 -1.40 18.27
CA PRO A 152 15.04 -0.69 18.68
C PRO A 152 15.17 0.74 18.13
N GLN A 153 14.41 1.10 17.09
CA GLN A 153 14.44 2.43 16.47
C GLN A 153 13.03 3.02 16.30
N TRP A 154 12.24 3.03 17.38
CA TRP A 154 10.90 3.60 17.32
C TRP A 154 10.96 5.11 17.07
N TYR A 155 10.52 5.53 15.87
CA TYR A 155 10.60 6.91 15.36
C TYR A 155 11.98 7.58 15.47
N GLY A 156 13.05 6.76 15.46
CA GLY A 156 14.43 7.22 15.48
C GLY A 156 14.89 7.84 16.81
N MET A 157 14.29 7.47 17.95
CA MET A 157 14.70 8.02 19.24
C MET A 157 15.11 6.95 20.27
N THR A 158 14.31 5.90 20.46
CA THR A 158 14.55 4.94 21.54
C THR A 158 14.02 3.56 21.22
N VAL A 159 14.57 2.53 21.89
CA VAL A 159 13.94 1.22 21.97
C VAL A 159 12.56 1.38 22.62
N ARG A 160 11.52 0.89 21.96
CA ARG A 160 10.17 0.82 22.54
C ARG A 160 9.67 -0.60 22.47
N THR A 161 9.06 -1.01 23.57
CA THR A 161 8.30 -2.24 23.65
C THR A 161 6.93 -1.98 23.04
N VAL A 162 6.56 -2.77 22.04
CA VAL A 162 5.27 -2.67 21.33
C VAL A 162 4.62 -4.04 21.35
N ASP A 163 3.33 -4.06 21.65
CA ASP A 163 2.53 -5.28 21.60
C ASP A 163 1.89 -5.39 20.20
N ILE A 164 2.09 -6.52 19.54
CA ILE A 164 1.67 -6.79 18.15
C ILE A 164 0.75 -8.01 18.14
N ALA A 165 -0.30 -7.97 17.32
CA ALA A 165 -1.13 -9.14 17.05
C ALA A 165 -1.33 -9.29 15.54
N SER A 166 -1.25 -10.52 15.02
CA SER A 166 -1.33 -10.81 13.58
C SER A 166 -2.63 -11.51 13.19
N GLY A 167 -3.12 -11.27 11.97
CA GLY A 167 -4.33 -11.88 11.45
C GLY A 167 -4.47 -11.69 9.94
N CYS A 168 -5.35 -12.46 9.30
CA CYS A 168 -5.56 -12.43 7.85
C CYS A 168 -6.93 -11.84 7.50
N ALA A 169 -6.97 -10.90 6.55
CA ALA A 169 -8.19 -10.26 6.06
C ALA A 169 -8.08 -9.83 4.59
N VAL A 170 -9.23 -9.63 3.91
CA VAL A 170 -9.34 -9.22 2.48
C VAL A 170 -10.28 -8.05 2.22
#